data_AF-H2APE5-F1
#
_entry.id   AF-H2APE5-F1
#
_cell.length_a   1.000
_cell.length_b   1.000
_cell.length_c   1.000
_cell.angle_alpha   90.00
_cell.angle_beta   90.00
_cell.angle_gamma   90.00
#
_symmetry.space_group_name_H-M   'P 1'
#
loop_
_entity.id
_entity.type
_entity.pdbx_description
1 polymer ?
#
loop_
_entity_poly.entity_id
_entity_poly.type
_entity_poly.pdbx_seq_one_letter_code
_entity_poly.pdbx_strand_id
1 'polypeptide(L)'
;MDNSMDDVWGSDSDIEIRKDDEEQLRSYDLRKLREIHAKRGYLDGIVSSKETNLQQGFNAGFPTGAQLGFQVGKIIGVLQGLKYKYGDEDEELKRDYELAKRELLISALLSKSIFTESFDLPNGHAAVDKWTDIVDKYSNKYNVIKN
;
A
#
# COMPACT_ATOMS: atom_id res chain seq x y z
N MET A 1 27.65 -7.21 -59.22
CA MET A 1 26.94 -7.09 -57.94
C MET A 1 27.69 -7.96 -56.96
N ASP A 2 28.66 -7.39 -56.25
CA ASP A 2 29.19 -7.98 -55.01
C ASP A 2 29.85 -6.87 -54.17
N ASN A 3 29.58 -6.90 -52.86
CA ASN A 3 29.75 -5.81 -51.91
C ASN A 3 31.20 -5.68 -51.44
N SER A 4 31.98 -4.85 -52.13
CA SER A 4 33.38 -4.55 -51.78
C SER A 4 33.55 -3.53 -50.63
N MET A 5 32.56 -3.32 -49.76
CA MET A 5 32.67 -2.38 -48.63
C MET A 5 32.01 -2.88 -47.33
N ASP A 6 31.87 -4.19 -47.16
CA ASP A 6 31.53 -4.82 -45.87
C ASP A 6 32.77 -5.21 -45.05
N ASP A 7 33.98 -4.86 -45.52
CA ASP A 7 35.23 -5.20 -44.84
C ASP A 7 35.73 -4.04 -43.97
N VAL A 8 34.93 -3.71 -42.95
CA VAL A 8 35.32 -2.75 -41.89
C VAL A 8 36.08 -3.45 -40.76
N TRP A 9 36.09 -4.79 -40.74
CA TRP A 9 36.55 -5.60 -39.60
C TRP A 9 37.58 -6.70 -39.96
N GLY A 10 38.16 -6.69 -41.17
CA GLY A 10 39.10 -7.73 -41.62
C GLY A 10 40.56 -7.32 -41.84
N SER A 11 40.96 -6.05 -41.65
CA SER A 11 42.38 -5.70 -41.72
C SER A 11 43.07 -5.88 -40.37
N ASP A 12 43.49 -7.11 -40.09
CA ASP A 12 44.52 -7.46 -39.09
C ASP A 12 45.91 -7.00 -39.59
N SER A 13 45.98 -5.78 -40.11
CA SER A 13 47.23 -5.03 -40.17
C SER A 13 47.37 -4.42 -38.80
N ASP A 14 48.49 -4.65 -38.13
CA ASP A 14 48.94 -3.95 -36.94
C ASP A 14 48.78 -2.42 -37.14
N ILE A 15 47.57 -1.91 -36.89
CA ILE A 15 47.34 -0.51 -36.63
C ILE A 15 48.00 -0.37 -35.28
N GLU A 16 49.23 0.14 -35.25
CA GLU A 16 49.78 0.71 -34.05
C GLU A 16 48.85 1.86 -33.66
N ILE A 17 47.76 1.52 -32.97
CA ILE A 17 46.95 2.46 -32.24
C ILE A 17 47.98 3.07 -31.29
N ARG A 18 48.31 4.35 -31.53
CA ARG A 18 49.23 5.06 -30.65
C ARG A 18 48.70 4.85 -29.25
N LYS A 19 49.54 4.48 -28.29
CA LYS A 19 49.11 4.21 -26.90
C LYS A 19 48.23 5.36 -26.37
N ASP A 20 48.48 6.57 -26.84
CA ASP A 20 47.70 7.78 -26.57
C ASP A 20 46.23 7.71 -27.07
N ASP A 21 45.93 7.07 -28.21
CA ASP A 21 44.59 6.94 -28.78
C ASP A 21 43.77 5.84 -28.07
N GLU A 22 44.40 4.74 -27.64
CA GLU A 22 43.75 3.73 -26.78
C GLU A 22 43.43 4.31 -25.38
N GLU A 23 44.34 5.07 -24.79
CA GLU A 23 44.11 5.74 -23.50
C GLU A 23 43.00 6.78 -23.60
N GLN A 24 42.93 7.53 -24.70
CA GLN A 24 41.84 8.48 -24.95
C GLN A 24 40.49 7.77 -25.11
N LEU A 25 40.42 6.67 -25.86
CA LEU A 25 39.18 5.89 -26.02
C LEU A 25 38.71 5.28 -24.70
N ARG A 26 39.65 4.69 -23.93
CA ARG A 26 39.39 4.18 -22.56
C ARG A 26 38.90 5.29 -21.62
N SER A 27 39.49 6.48 -21.70
CA SER A 27 39.10 7.63 -20.88
C SER A 27 37.70 8.14 -21.24
N TYR A 28 37.34 8.12 -22.52
CA TYR A 28 36.01 8.49 -23.01
C TYR A 28 34.96 7.49 -22.56
N ASP A 29 35.23 6.20 -22.71
CA ASP A 29 34.33 5.13 -22.27
C ASP A 29 34.14 5.16 -20.75
N LEU A 30 35.20 5.37 -19.96
CA LEU A 30 35.09 5.55 -18.52
C LEU A 30 34.25 6.78 -18.15
N ARG A 31 34.40 7.89 -18.87
CA ARG A 31 33.62 9.11 -18.63
C ARG A 31 32.14 8.90 -18.95
N LYS A 32 31.85 8.24 -20.08
CA LYS A 32 30.50 7.88 -20.50
C LYS A 32 29.85 6.91 -19.51
N LEU A 33 30.58 5.90 -19.04
CA LEU A 33 30.10 4.96 -18.03
C LEU A 33 29.77 5.68 -16.72
N ARG A 34 30.63 6.62 -16.28
CA ARG A 34 30.41 7.45 -15.10
C ARG A 34 29.18 8.35 -15.24
N GLU A 35 28.97 8.96 -16.41
CA GLU A 35 27.78 9.76 -16.69
C GLU A 35 26.50 8.91 -16.67
N ILE A 36 26.54 7.69 -17.24
CA ILE A 36 25.42 6.75 -17.19
C ILE A 36 25.12 6.35 -15.74
N HIS A 37 26.13 6.02 -14.94
CA HIS A 37 25.96 5.68 -13.53
C HIS A 37 25.45 6.86 -12.70
N ALA A 38 25.93 8.08 -12.96
CA ALA A 38 25.46 9.29 -12.29
C ALA A 38 23.99 9.58 -12.62
N LYS A 39 23.59 9.50 -13.89
CA LYS A 39 22.20 9.66 -14.33
C LYS A 39 21.30 8.58 -13.74
N ARG A 40 21.77 7.32 -13.76
CA ARG A 40 21.05 6.19 -13.17
C ARG A 40 20.89 6.36 -11.67
N GLY A 41 21.94 6.74 -10.95
CA GLY A 41 21.90 6.97 -9.49
C GLY A 41 21.00 8.15 -9.10
N TYR A 42 20.94 9.21 -9.90
CA TYR A 42 20.01 10.32 -9.69
C TYR A 42 18.55 9.90 -9.89
N LEU A 43 18.26 9.18 -10.97
CA LEU A 43 16.91 8.64 -11.22
C LEU A 43 16.50 7.67 -10.12
N ASP A 44 17.39 6.77 -9.73
CA ASP A 44 17.17 5.79 -8.65
C ASP A 44 16.95 6.50 -7.30
N GLY A 45 17.70 7.56 -7.01
CA GLY A 45 17.51 8.39 -5.82
C GLY A 45 16.15 9.08 -5.78
N ILE A 46 15.65 9.61 -6.91
CA ILE A 46 14.31 10.21 -6.98
C ILE A 46 13.23 9.15 -6.77
N VAL A 47 13.35 8.00 -7.45
CA VAL A 47 12.38 6.90 -7.37
C VAL A 47 12.32 6.34 -5.94
N SER A 48 13.49 6.04 -5.36
CA SER A 48 13.62 5.55 -3.99
C SER A 48 13.07 6.57 -2.97
N SER A 49 13.33 7.86 -3.15
CA SER A 49 12.78 8.90 -2.27
C SER A 49 11.25 8.96 -2.29
N LYS A 50 10.63 8.72 -3.45
CA LYS A 50 9.16 8.70 -3.58
C LYS A 50 8.55 7.46 -2.93
N GLU A 51 9.18 6.30 -3.12
CA GLU A 51 8.75 5.04 -2.55
C GLU A 51 8.89 5.02 -1.02
N THR A 52 10.01 5.52 -0.51
CA THR A 52 10.26 5.62 0.94
C THR A 52 9.25 6.53 1.64
N ASN A 53 8.92 7.69 1.06
CA ASN A 53 7.89 8.58 1.61
C ASN A 53 6.50 7.94 1.62
N LEU A 54 6.13 7.24 0.54
CA LEU A 54 4.86 6.51 0.46
C LEU A 54 4.78 5.41 1.55
N GLN A 55 5.85 4.64 1.71
CA GLN A 55 5.89 3.57 2.70
C GLN A 55 5.90 4.10 4.13
N GLN A 56 6.56 5.23 4.39
CA GLN A 56 6.50 5.91 5.69
C GLN A 56 5.07 6.37 6.01
N GLY A 57 4.38 6.97 5.04
CA GLY A 57 2.97 7.34 5.20
C GLY A 57 2.08 6.13 5.48
N PHE A 58 2.29 5.02 4.78
CA PHE A 58 1.58 3.77 5.05
C PHE A 58 1.87 3.23 6.45
N ASN A 59 3.14 3.16 6.84
CA ASN A 59 3.55 2.66 8.15
C ASN A 59 3.00 3.50 9.30
N ALA A 60 2.81 4.81 9.10
CA ALA A 60 2.19 5.69 10.08
C ALA A 60 0.67 5.44 10.20
N GLY A 61 -0.04 5.28 9.08
CA GLY A 61 -1.50 5.09 9.07
C GLY A 61 -1.96 3.65 9.35
N PHE A 62 -1.11 2.65 9.08
CA PHE A 62 -1.48 1.23 9.16
C PHE A 62 -1.89 0.78 10.58
N PRO A 63 -1.16 1.10 11.66
CA PRO A 63 -1.56 0.68 13.01
C PRO A 63 -2.95 1.18 13.40
N THR A 64 -3.24 2.44 13.10
CA THR A 64 -4.54 3.08 13.38
C THR A 64 -5.66 2.45 12.57
N GLY A 65 -5.44 2.24 11.26
CA GLY A 65 -6.40 1.55 10.39
C GLY A 65 -6.64 0.10 10.81
N ALA A 66 -5.60 -0.60 11.25
CA ALA A 66 -5.69 -1.97 11.72
C ALA A 66 -6.50 -2.09 13.02
N GLN A 67 -6.30 -1.16 13.97
CA GLN A 67 -7.10 -1.10 15.20
C GLN A 67 -8.58 -0.87 14.90
N LEU A 68 -8.90 0.07 13.99
CA LEU A 68 -10.27 0.36 13.58
C LEU A 68 -10.89 -0.86 12.88
N GLY A 69 -10.17 -1.47 11.94
CA GLY A 69 -10.61 -2.68 11.23
C GLY A 69 -10.86 -3.85 12.17
N PHE A 70 -10.04 -4.01 13.22
CA PHE A 70 -10.24 -5.03 14.24
C PHE A 70 -11.53 -4.81 15.05
N GLN A 71 -11.78 -3.58 15.51
CA GLN A 71 -13.01 -3.25 16.25
C GLN A 71 -14.27 -3.48 15.40
N VAL A 72 -14.25 -3.03 14.16
CA VAL A 72 -15.34 -3.23 13.20
C VAL A 72 -15.58 -4.71 12.92
N GLY A 73 -14.51 -5.47 12.70
CA GLY A 73 -14.58 -6.91 12.50
C GLY A 73 -15.22 -7.64 13.69
N LYS A 74 -14.86 -7.25 14.92
CA LYS A 74 -15.46 -7.81 16.15
C LYS A 74 -16.97 -7.54 16.20
N ILE A 75 -17.41 -6.31 15.95
CA ILE A 75 -18.82 -5.91 15.96
C ILE A 75 -19.63 -6.72 14.94
N ILE A 76 -19.16 -6.76 13.69
CA ILE A 76 -19.83 -7.50 12.61
C ILE A 76 -19.87 -8.99 12.93
N GLY A 77 -18.77 -9.56 13.45
CA GLY A 77 -18.69 -10.97 13.83
C GLY A 77 -19.68 -11.34 14.93
N VAL A 78 -19.83 -10.51 15.96
CA VAL A 78 -20.82 -10.74 17.04
C VAL A 78 -22.24 -10.67 16.48
N LEU A 79 -22.58 -9.64 15.69
CA LEU A 79 -23.90 -9.52 15.08
C LEU A 79 -24.21 -10.67 14.12
N GLN A 80 -23.21 -11.15 13.37
CA GLN A 80 -23.36 -12.31 12.50
C GLN A 80 -23.63 -13.59 13.31
N GLY A 81 -22.91 -13.81 14.41
CA GLY A 81 -23.14 -14.95 15.30
C GLY A 81 -24.53 -14.92 15.94
N LEU A 82 -24.98 -13.74 16.38
CA LEU A 82 -26.34 -13.55 16.89
C LEU A 82 -27.38 -13.81 15.80
N LYS A 83 -27.20 -13.28 14.59
CA LYS A 83 -28.09 -13.52 13.44
C LYS A 83 -28.16 -15.00 13.08
N TYR A 84 -27.06 -15.74 13.18
CA TYR A 84 -27.05 -17.17 12.91
C TYR A 84 -27.86 -17.95 13.95
N LYS A 85 -27.76 -17.57 15.23
CA LYS A 85 -28.41 -18.29 16.34
C LYS A 85 -29.88 -17.91 16.55
N TYR A 86 -30.22 -16.63 16.40
CA TYR A 86 -31.54 -16.06 16.70
C TYR A 86 -32.24 -15.48 15.45
N GLY A 87 -31.70 -15.75 14.26
CA GLY A 87 -32.17 -15.14 13.02
C GLY A 87 -33.62 -15.46 12.67
N ASP A 88 -34.16 -16.58 13.13
CA ASP A 88 -35.55 -16.96 12.86
C ASP A 88 -36.54 -16.31 13.84
N GLU A 89 -36.06 -15.77 14.97
CA GLU A 89 -36.90 -15.15 15.99
C GLU A 89 -36.93 -13.62 15.89
N ASP A 90 -35.83 -12.98 15.46
CA ASP A 90 -35.71 -11.52 15.41
C ASP A 90 -35.36 -10.99 14.01
N GLU A 91 -36.38 -10.50 13.28
CA GLU A 91 -36.17 -9.75 12.04
C GLU A 91 -35.45 -8.41 12.26
N GLU A 92 -35.60 -7.80 13.42
CA GLU A 92 -34.89 -6.55 13.77
C GLU A 92 -33.38 -6.74 13.76
N LEU A 93 -32.90 -7.85 14.31
CA LEU A 93 -31.48 -8.21 14.32
C LEU A 93 -30.94 -8.41 12.89
N LYS A 94 -31.75 -8.99 12.00
CA LYS A 94 -31.40 -9.11 10.57
C LYS A 94 -31.27 -7.73 9.92
N ARG A 95 -32.17 -6.78 10.21
CA ARG A 95 -32.12 -5.41 9.68
C ARG A 95 -30.92 -4.64 10.20
N ASP A 96 -30.66 -4.73 11.50
CA ASP A 96 -29.54 -4.05 12.15
C ASP A 96 -28.20 -4.58 11.67
N TYR A 97 -28.09 -5.88 11.42
CA TYR A 97 -26.90 -6.46 10.79
C TYR A 97 -26.65 -5.90 9.38
N GLU A 98 -27.69 -5.81 8.53
CA GLU A 98 -27.53 -5.25 7.17
C GLU A 98 -27.28 -3.73 7.18
N LEU A 99 -27.76 -3.01 8.19
CA LEU A 99 -27.43 -1.59 8.42
C LEU A 99 -25.97 -1.45 8.88
N ALA A 100 -25.55 -2.23 9.87
CA ALA A 100 -24.17 -2.25 10.37
C ALA A 100 -23.18 -2.58 9.25
N LYS A 101 -23.49 -3.56 8.39
CA LYS A 101 -22.64 -3.92 7.25
C LYS A 101 -22.46 -2.80 6.24
N ARG A 102 -23.49 -1.97 6.03
CA ARG A 102 -23.42 -0.80 5.14
C ARG A 102 -22.71 0.38 5.77
N GLU A 103 -23.00 0.68 7.04
CA GLU A 103 -22.38 1.80 7.76
C GLU A 103 -20.92 1.55 8.13
N LEU A 104 -20.58 0.31 8.51
CA LEU A 104 -19.23 -0.10 8.91
C LEU A 104 -18.40 -0.66 7.75
N LEU A 105 -18.76 -0.34 6.51
CA LEU A 105 -17.97 -0.73 5.36
C LEU A 105 -16.65 0.05 5.39
N ILE A 106 -15.52 -0.67 5.26
CA ILE A 106 -14.17 -0.09 5.40
C ILE A 106 -13.97 1.12 4.49
N SER A 107 -14.56 1.14 3.28
CA SER A 107 -14.46 2.29 2.37
C SER A 107 -15.17 3.55 2.85
N ALA A 108 -16.23 3.42 3.66
CA ALA A 108 -16.94 4.54 4.26
C ALA A 108 -16.20 5.05 5.50
N LEU A 109 -15.71 4.12 6.34
CA LEU A 109 -14.93 4.39 7.55
C LEU A 109 -13.56 5.02 7.27
N LEU A 110 -12.87 4.56 6.22
CA LEU A 110 -11.56 5.07 5.83
C LEU A 110 -11.62 6.22 4.81
N SER A 111 -12.79 6.86 4.66
CA SER A 111 -12.91 7.98 3.72
C SER A 111 -12.01 9.15 4.16
N LYS A 112 -11.36 9.79 3.19
CA LYS A 112 -10.39 10.89 3.40
C LYS A 112 -10.96 12.05 4.22
N SER A 113 -12.28 12.19 4.29
CA SER A 113 -12.98 13.22 5.07
C SER A 113 -12.97 12.98 6.58
N ILE A 114 -12.60 11.78 7.04
CA ILE A 114 -12.65 11.40 8.45
C ILE A 114 -11.26 11.50 9.11
N PHE A 115 -10.19 11.48 8.32
CA PHE A 115 -8.81 11.59 8.83
C PHE A 115 -8.32 13.03 8.85
N THR A 116 -7.76 13.43 9.99
CA THR A 116 -6.97 14.66 10.12
C THR A 116 -5.65 14.50 9.36
N GLU A 117 -4.97 15.61 9.05
CA GLU A 117 -3.66 15.63 8.37
C GLU A 117 -2.58 14.77 9.08
N SER A 118 -2.78 14.49 10.37
CA SER A 118 -1.94 13.62 11.22
C SER A 118 -2.29 12.12 11.16
N PHE A 119 -3.34 11.71 10.42
CA PHE A 119 -3.94 10.36 10.46
C PHE A 119 -4.44 9.90 11.85
N ASP A 120 -4.53 10.81 12.81
CA ASP A 120 -5.04 10.54 14.15
C ASP A 120 -6.58 10.58 14.20
N LEU A 121 -7.15 9.68 15.01
CA LEU A 121 -8.55 9.74 15.45
C LEU A 121 -8.57 10.26 16.90
N PRO A 122 -8.65 11.58 17.14
CA PRO A 122 -8.69 12.12 18.50
C PRO A 122 -9.99 11.76 19.24
N ASN A 123 -11.07 11.52 18.48
CA ASN A 123 -12.35 11.04 19.00
C ASN A 123 -12.69 9.79 18.20
N GLY A 124 -13.03 8.68 18.87
CA GLY A 124 -13.44 7.44 18.24
C GLY A 124 -14.50 7.65 17.14
N HIS A 125 -14.59 6.69 16.22
CA HIS A 125 -15.55 6.80 15.12
C HIS A 125 -16.97 6.71 15.70
N ALA A 126 -17.75 7.79 15.63
CA ALA A 126 -19.09 7.85 16.21
C ALA A 126 -20.03 6.72 15.74
N ALA A 127 -19.82 6.19 14.53
CA ALA A 127 -20.56 5.00 14.10
C ALA A 127 -20.09 3.73 14.83
N VAL A 128 -18.79 3.57 15.08
CA VAL A 128 -18.28 2.41 15.84
C VAL A 128 -18.84 2.45 17.25
N ASP A 129 -18.83 3.61 17.92
CA ASP A 129 -19.39 3.77 19.28
C ASP A 129 -20.90 3.48 19.33
N LYS A 130 -21.66 3.98 18.34
CA LYS A 130 -23.08 3.64 18.17
C LYS A 130 -23.30 2.14 18.06
N TRP A 131 -22.48 1.46 17.26
CA TRP A 131 -22.63 0.03 17.02
C TRP A 131 -22.09 -0.83 18.17
N THR A 132 -21.10 -0.37 18.94
CA THR A 132 -20.71 -1.03 20.21
C THR A 132 -21.85 -0.97 21.21
N ASP A 133 -22.54 0.16 21.36
CA ASP A 133 -23.69 0.28 22.25
C ASP A 133 -24.83 -0.66 21.86
N ILE A 134 -25.07 -0.80 20.55
CA ILE A 134 -26.10 -1.72 20.02
C ILE A 134 -25.69 -3.18 20.26
N VAL A 135 -24.43 -3.52 20.03
CA VAL A 135 -23.89 -4.85 20.33
C VAL A 135 -23.99 -5.15 21.83
N ASP A 136 -23.69 -4.20 22.71
CA ASP A 136 -23.79 -4.38 24.15
C ASP A 136 -25.25 -4.59 24.60
N LYS A 137 -26.21 -3.89 24.00
CA LYS A 137 -27.64 -4.13 24.22
C LYS A 137 -28.03 -5.56 23.81
N TYR A 138 -27.61 -6.02 22.65
CA TYR A 138 -27.91 -7.38 22.19
C TYR A 138 -27.15 -8.44 22.98
N SER A 139 -25.90 -8.17 23.37
CA SER A 139 -25.09 -9.04 24.23
C SER A 139 -25.76 -9.26 25.58
N ASN A 140 -26.31 -8.19 26.17
CA ASN A 140 -27.09 -8.27 27.41
C ASN A 140 -28.45 -8.97 27.21
N LYS A 141 -29.15 -8.71 26.10
CA LYS A 141 -30.44 -9.36 25.77
C LYS A 141 -30.30 -10.88 25.63
N TYR A 142 -29.26 -11.35 24.95
CA TYR A 142 -29.05 -12.78 24.67
C TYR A 142 -28.03 -13.44 25.61
N ASN A 143 -27.52 -12.71 26.60
CA ASN A 143 -26.59 -13.17 27.64
C ASN A 143 -25.34 -13.88 27.05
N VAL A 144 -24.82 -13.38 25.93
CA VAL A 144 -23.78 -14.07 25.13
C VAL A 144 -22.37 -13.87 25.71
N ILE A 145 -22.21 -12.97 26.68
CA ILE A 145 -20.94 -12.72 27.35
C ILE A 145 -21.14 -12.72 28.87
N LYS A 146 -21.27 -13.92 29.46
CA LYS A 146 -20.79 -14.17 30.83
C LYS A 146 -19.54 -15.03 30.73
N ASN A 147 -18.39 -14.36 30.70
CA ASN A 147 -17.11 -14.71 31.33
C ASN A 147 -16.02 -13.79 30.81
#